data_AF-A0A6I5C4R5-F1
#
_entry.id   AF-A0A6I5C4R5-F1
#
_cell.length_a   1.000
_cell.length_b   1.000
_cell.length_c   1.000
_cell.angle_alpha   90.00
_cell.angle_beta   90.00
_cell.angle_gamma   90.00
#
_symmetry.space_group_name_H-M   'P 1'
#
loop_
_entity.id
_entity.type
_entity.pdbx_description
1 polymer ?
#
loop_
_entity_poly.entity_id
_entity_poly.type
_entity_poly.pdbx_seq_one_letter_code
_entity_poly.pdbx_strand_id
1 'polypeptide(L)'
;MRVVPGGRHEPDRLYVCAGDGRTAAWYDQDAARVHLLAEDAREDVLEALGPFLAGPVAVGPPPVPTRADLARLSLHPDDDLAPNRPGE
;
A
#
# COMPACT_ATOMS: atom_id res chain seq x y z
N MET A 1 -11.66 16.09 3.04
CA MET A 1 -10.75 15.58 1.98
C MET A 1 -11.49 15.25 0.68
N ARG A 2 -10.77 14.89 -0.40
CA ARG A 2 -11.35 14.31 -1.63
C ARG A 2 -10.84 12.90 -1.85
N VAL A 3 -11.72 11.97 -2.21
CA VAL A 3 -11.35 10.60 -2.63
C VAL A 3 -11.37 10.50 -4.15
N VAL A 4 -10.30 9.99 -4.76
CA VAL A 4 -10.20 9.77 -6.20
C VAL A 4 -9.78 8.33 -6.51
N PRO A 5 -10.42 7.66 -7.48
CA PRO A 5 -10.02 6.31 -7.87
C PRO A 5 -8.67 6.33 -8.59
N GLY A 6 -7.95 5.23 -8.47
CA GLY A 6 -6.72 4.98 -9.20
C GLY A 6 -6.92 4.92 -10.70
N GLY A 7 -5.81 5.00 -11.43
CA GLY A 7 -5.81 4.90 -12.88
C GLY A 7 -6.03 3.47 -13.37
N ARG A 8 -5.99 3.30 -14.69
CA ARG A 8 -6.22 2.01 -15.37
C ARG A 8 -5.28 0.88 -14.94
N HIS A 9 -4.08 1.21 -14.44
CA HIS A 9 -3.08 0.25 -13.97
C HIS A 9 -3.21 -0.09 -12.47
N GLU A 10 -3.96 0.70 -11.70
CA GLU A 10 -4.17 0.51 -10.26
C GLU A 10 -5.67 0.69 -9.94
N PRO A 11 -6.56 -0.10 -10.56
CA PRO A 11 -8.01 0.03 -10.34
C PRO A 11 -8.41 -0.27 -8.89
N ASP A 12 -7.58 -1.05 -8.20
CA ASP A 12 -7.82 -1.46 -6.82
C ASP A 12 -7.47 -0.37 -5.77
N ARG A 13 -7.01 0.82 -6.19
CA ARG A 13 -6.62 1.89 -5.27
C ARG A 13 -7.57 3.08 -5.26
N LEU A 14 -7.76 3.64 -4.07
CA LEU A 14 -8.35 4.96 -3.87
C LEU A 14 -7.32 5.90 -3.24
N TYR A 15 -7.17 7.10 -3.77
CA TYR A 15 -6.30 8.13 -3.22
C TYR A 15 -7.11 9.16 -2.46
N VAL A 16 -6.60 9.62 -1.31
CA VAL A 16 -7.23 10.66 -0.49
C VAL A 16 -6.36 11.91 -0.56
N CYS A 17 -6.90 12.98 -1.11
CA CYS A 17 -6.22 14.26 -1.28
C CYS A 17 -6.71 15.28 -0.23
N ALA A 18 -5.75 16.01 0.34
CA ALA A 18 -5.98 17.16 1.20
C ALA A 18 -6.50 18.37 0.42
N GLY A 19 -7.01 19.38 1.14
CA GLY A 19 -7.53 20.62 0.54
C GLY A 19 -6.47 21.39 -0.25
N ASP A 20 -5.21 21.22 0.13
CA ASP A 20 -4.01 21.72 -0.55
C ASP A 20 -3.57 20.88 -1.77
N GLY A 21 -4.31 19.83 -2.12
CA GLY A 21 -4.10 19.03 -3.33
C GLY A 21 -3.03 17.93 -3.20
N ARG A 22 -2.32 17.84 -2.07
CA ARG A 22 -1.39 16.72 -1.79
C ARG A 22 -2.15 15.46 -1.41
N THR A 23 -1.59 14.30 -1.73
CA THR A 23 -2.11 13.01 -1.28
C THR A 23 -1.78 12.82 0.20
N ALA A 24 -2.83 12.72 1.03
CA ALA A 24 -2.71 12.46 2.47
C ALA A 24 -2.65 10.95 2.76
N ALA A 25 -3.30 10.12 1.94
CA ALA A 25 -3.31 8.68 2.08
C ALA A 25 -3.73 7.97 0.78
N TRP A 26 -3.57 6.65 0.75
CA TRP A 26 -4.22 5.78 -0.23
C TRP A 26 -4.78 4.52 0.44
N TYR A 27 -5.86 4.00 -0.12
CA TYR A 27 -6.54 2.77 0.31
C TYR A 27 -6.37 1.70 -0.78
N ASP A 28 -5.88 0.55 -0.35
CA ASP A 28 -5.80 -0.68 -1.12
C ASP A 28 -7.04 -1.52 -0.84
N GLN A 29 -7.92 -1.69 -1.82
CA GLN A 29 -9.15 -2.43 -1.62
C GLN A 29 -8.92 -3.96 -1.58
N ASP A 30 -7.92 -4.47 -2.29
CA ASP A 30 -7.48 -5.88 -2.24
C ASP A 30 -6.97 -6.25 -0.85
N ALA A 31 -6.05 -5.46 -0.30
CA ALA A 31 -5.48 -5.70 1.03
C ALA A 31 -6.31 -5.15 2.20
N ALA A 32 -7.46 -4.49 1.92
CA ALA A 32 -8.26 -3.74 2.89
C ALA A 32 -7.37 -2.90 3.83
N ARG A 33 -6.53 -2.04 3.24
CA ARG A 33 -5.49 -1.30 3.98
C ARG A 33 -5.38 0.16 3.58
N VAL A 34 -5.33 1.04 4.57
CA VAL A 34 -5.02 2.46 4.41
C VAL A 34 -3.55 2.71 4.72
N HIS A 35 -2.86 3.33 3.76
CA HIS A 35 -1.51 3.82 3.90
C HIS A 35 -1.54 5.34 4.07
N LEU A 36 -1.22 5.80 5.27
CA LEU A 36 -1.13 7.23 5.59
C LEU A 36 0.22 7.77 5.11
N LEU A 37 0.19 8.90 4.42
CA LEU A 37 1.36 9.71 4.07
C LEU A 37 1.52 10.88 5.04
N ALA A 38 0.43 11.32 5.66
CA ALA A 38 0.41 12.31 6.72
C ALA A 38 -0.35 11.75 7.93
N GLU A 39 0.36 11.46 9.02
CA GLU A 39 -0.20 10.91 10.26
C GLU A 39 -1.25 11.85 10.89
N ASP A 40 -1.02 13.17 10.79
CA ASP A 40 -1.92 14.20 11.31
C ASP A 40 -3.30 14.20 10.64
N ALA A 41 -3.38 13.72 9.40
CA ALA A 41 -4.62 13.64 8.63
C ALA A 41 -5.39 12.32 8.84
N ARG A 42 -4.96 11.45 9.78
CA ARG A 42 -5.52 10.11 9.95
C ARG A 42 -7.03 10.08 10.09
N GLU A 43 -7.58 10.91 10.97
CA GLU A 43 -9.02 10.89 11.27
C GLU A 43 -9.83 11.37 10.07
N ASP A 44 -9.44 12.48 9.43
CA ASP A 44 -10.11 13.03 8.24
C ASP A 44 -10.04 12.05 7.05
N VAL A 45 -8.92 11.32 6.91
CA VAL A 45 -8.77 10.26 5.91
C VAL A 45 -9.76 9.12 6.14
N LEU A 46 -9.87 8.63 7.38
CA LEU A 46 -10.77 7.53 7.71
C LEU A 46 -12.24 7.93 7.57
N GLU A 47 -12.59 9.17 7.95
CA GLU A 47 -13.92 9.73 7.73
C GLU A 47 -14.25 9.79 6.23
N ALA A 48 -13.34 10.35 5.43
CA ALA A 48 -13.54 10.48 3.98
C ALA A 48 -13.64 9.12 3.26
N LEU A 49 -12.92 8.10 3.75
CA LEU A 49 -12.96 6.74 3.21
C LEU A 49 -14.19 5.93 3.64
N GLY A 50 -14.88 6.32 4.73
CA GLY A 50 -16.00 5.57 5.30
C GLY A 50 -17.00 4.98 4.29
N PRO A 51 -17.47 5.75 3.28
CA PRO A 51 -18.40 5.25 2.26
C PRO A 51 -17.83 4.15 1.34
N PHE A 52 -16.51 4.02 1.25
CA PHE A 52 -15.79 3.10 0.35
C PHE A 52 -15.27 1.86 1.06
N LEU A 53 -15.25 1.85 2.40
CA LEU A 53 -14.76 0.72 3.17
C LEU A 53 -15.81 -0.39 3.20
N ALA A 54 -15.43 -1.59 2.75
CA ALA A 54 -16.30 -2.77 2.74
C ALA A 54 -16.26 -3.57 4.06
N GLY A 55 -15.58 -3.07 5.10
CA GLY A 55 -15.40 -3.78 6.36
C GLY A 55 -14.26 -3.21 7.21
N PRO A 56 -13.77 -3.98 8.21
CA PRO A 56 -12.61 -3.59 9.00
C PRO A 56 -11.39 -3.35 8.11
N VAL A 57 -10.72 -2.23 8.33
CA VAL A 57 -9.57 -1.81 7.54
C VAL A 57 -8.32 -1.73 8.42
N ALA A 58 -7.19 -2.21 7.90
CA ALA A 58 -5.91 -2.01 8.55
C ALA A 58 -5.35 -0.62 8.22
N VAL A 59 -4.71 0.04 9.19
CA VAL A 59 -4.04 1.32 8.97
C VAL A 59 -2.55 1.15 9.24
N GLY A 60 -1.72 1.66 8.34
CA GLY A 60 -0.27 1.67 8.48
C GLY A 60 0.43 0.61 7.62
N PRO A 61 1.76 0.48 7.77
CA PRO A 61 2.57 -0.38 6.90
C PRO A 61 2.09 -1.83 6.94
N PRO A 62 2.28 -2.59 5.84
CA PRO A 62 1.94 -4.01 5.82
C PRO A 62 2.69 -4.74 6.94
N PRO A 63 2.11 -5.79 7.53
CA PRO A 63 2.79 -6.57 8.54
C PRO A 63 4.11 -7.11 7.96
N VAL A 64 5.18 -7.02 8.74
CA VAL A 64 6.47 -7.56 8.33
C VAL A 64 6.32 -9.09 8.19
N PRO A 65 6.73 -9.69 7.06
CA PRO A 65 6.67 -11.13 6.89
C PRO A 65 7.45 -11.83 7.99
N THR A 66 6.93 -12.94 8.51
CA THR A 66 7.61 -13.69 9.56
C THR A 66 8.86 -14.36 8.99
N ARG A 67 9.79 -14.79 9.85
CA ARG A 67 10.94 -15.60 9.41
C ARG A 67 10.52 -16.87 8.66
N ALA A 68 9.37 -17.45 9.02
CA ALA A 68 8.83 -18.62 8.33
C ALA A 68 8.34 -18.27 6.91
N ASP A 69 7.72 -17.09 6.72
CA ASP A 69 7.33 -16.61 5.38
C ASP A 69 8.55 -16.31 4.52
N LEU A 70 9.59 -15.72 5.10
CA LEU A 70 10.86 -15.47 4.41
C LEU A 70 11.58 -16.77 4.03
N ALA A 71 11.50 -17.81 4.85
CA ALA A 71 12.05 -19.13 4.52
C ALA A 71 11.37 -19.75 3.28
N ARG A 72 10.08 -19.45 3.03
CA ARG A 72 9.36 -19.88 1.82
C ARG A 72 9.71 -19.05 0.58
N LEU A 73 10.09 -17.79 0.78
CA LEU A 73 10.55 -16.87 -0.26
C LEU A 73 12.06 -16.96 -0.51
N SER A 74 12.76 -17.86 0.18
CA SER A 74 14.21 -18.02 0.03
C SER A 74 14.50 -18.57 -1.36
N LEU A 75 15.11 -17.71 -2.18
CA LEU A 75 15.59 -18.07 -3.50
C LEU A 75 16.68 -19.13 -3.37
N HIS A 76 16.61 -20.18 -4.19
CA HIS A 76 17.66 -21.19 -4.24
C HIS A 76 18.97 -20.51 -4.71
N PRO A 77 20.13 -20.77 -4.09
CA PRO A 77 21.39 -20.11 -4.44
C PRO A 77 21.81 -20.27 -5.91
N ASP A 78 21.30 -21.30 -6.60
CA ASP A 78 21.55 -21.53 -8.03
C ASP A 78 20.64 -20.68 -8.95
N ASP A 79 19.54 -20.15 -8.41
CA ASP A 79 18.59 -19.26 -9.11
C ASP A 79 18.90 -17.77 -8.83
N ASP A 80 19.85 -17.50 -7.93
CA ASP A 80 20.41 -16.17 -7.74
C ASP A 80 21.15 -15.76 -9.02
N LEU A 81 20.57 -14.81 -9.74
CA LEU A 81 21.12 -14.25 -10.99
C LEU A 81 22.20 -13.18 -10.72
N ALA A 82 22.49 -12.84 -9.46
CA ALA A 82 23.52 -11.85 -9.13
C ALA A 82 24.92 -12.15 -9.73
N PRO A 83 25.40 -13.41 -9.90
CA PRO A 83 26.64 -13.71 -10.59
C PRO A 83 26.59 -13.50 -12.11
N ASN A 84 25.42 -13.46 -12.75
CA ASN A 84 25.26 -13.24 -14.21
C ASN A 84 25.16 -11.75 -14.58
N ARG A 85 25.83 -10.85 -13.85
CA ARG A 85 25.89 -9.43 -14.21
C ARG A 85 26.74 -9.29 -15.49
N PRO A 86 26.18 -8.88 -16.65
CA PRO A 86 26.98 -8.69 -17.85
C PRO A 86 27.81 -7.41 -17.72
N GLY A 87 29.15 -7.56 -17.69
CA GLY A 87 30.13 -6.50 -17.92
C GLY A 87 30.82 -5.93 -16.67
N GLU A 88 32.12 -6.19 -16.57
CA GLU A 88 33.12 -5.14 -16.37
C GLU A 88 33.76 -4.83 -17.74
#